data_AF-A0AAP0CGI3-F1
#
_entry.id   AF-A0AAP0CGI3-F1
#
_cell.length_a   1.000
_cell.length_b   1.000
_cell.length_c   1.000
_cell.angle_alpha   90.00
_cell.angle_beta   90.00
_cell.angle_gamma   90.00
#
_symmetry.space_group_name_H-M   'P 1'
#
loop_
_entity.id
_entity.type
_entity.pdbx_description
1 polymer ?
#
loop_
_entity_poly.entity_id
_entity_poly.type
_entity_poly.pdbx_seq_one_letter_code
_entity_poly.pdbx_strand_id
1 'polypeptide(L)'
;MFHDEDDMEGLVRDAFGVTSSPLNNEELRDYEVQGDIGETSGINPHSQRCDNGAESDRWLEPNHISRSQMDRFDGTIEEGGPPSVLTGSEILKQTSDGKSKDNENSRKDLMKKGIRHELHLIEQPNKKLYLPPACYTMSNVEKRNFLQVLKDLKVPDGYLMRLKSYVRNKAQPEGSIAEGYIKDECITFCSRYFEGVETSFNRPPRNNENTYRLDMYMLNSGGRKLGKVEDVELDSKSLAQAHRYVLLNHPKIQPLRGRFMDEMQALRNERMDKKIMEKLLVEEFSCWLHQKAPLLKKNKSDEEVLSLVVGPSTHVKMCKGFITNGFRFLTKRCEEFRKTQNSGVFVQAVGGNYYGKLTEIIELEYSCNYKVVLFRCDWVDIRPSRGLKKDKYGFPLVNFSKPLAHTGEALKDDPFIISSQARQVFYIEDVKDVGWSHVIMTKPRDTYDMGSNISTNDEDEVYTQCIPSDLPVFDDVSVPPRLRRIDMEIDDE
;
A
#
# COMPACT_ATOMS: atom_id res chain seq x y z
N MET A 1 17.94 -6.42 17.12
CA MET A 1 17.45 -5.67 18.28
C MET A 1 18.57 -4.70 18.62
N PHE A 2 18.53 -3.50 18.05
CA PHE A 2 19.50 -2.45 18.40
C PHE A 2 19.12 -1.97 19.78
N HIS A 3 20.01 -2.17 20.75
CA HIS A 3 19.72 -1.84 22.14
C HIS A 3 20.22 -0.47 22.58
N ASP A 4 20.95 0.27 21.74
CA ASP A 4 21.47 1.57 22.11
C ASP A 4 21.21 2.59 20.99
N GLU A 5 20.57 3.72 21.33
CA GLU A 5 20.39 4.88 20.45
C GLU A 5 21.75 5.55 20.09
N ASP A 6 22.81 5.22 20.83
CA ASP A 6 24.13 5.84 20.79
C ASP A 6 24.94 5.57 19.49
N ASP A 7 24.76 4.42 18.83
CA ASP A 7 25.51 4.08 17.62
C ASP A 7 25.03 4.85 16.38
N MET A 8 23.74 5.21 16.33
CA MET A 8 23.15 6.03 15.26
C MET A 8 23.39 7.52 15.48
N GLU A 9 23.52 7.96 16.74
CA GLU A 9 23.98 9.31 17.06
C GLU A 9 25.41 9.56 16.53
N GLY A 10 26.27 8.54 16.46
CA GLY A 10 27.62 8.65 15.90
C GLY A 10 27.64 9.09 14.43
N LEU A 11 26.76 8.52 13.60
CA LEU A 11 26.64 8.84 12.17
C LEU A 11 26.06 10.25 11.94
N VAL A 12 25.10 10.66 12.79
CA VAL A 12 24.56 12.02 12.79
C VAL A 12 25.59 13.04 13.32
N ARG A 13 26.38 12.67 14.33
CA ARG A 13 27.49 13.48 14.85
C ARG A 13 28.62 13.64 13.84
N ASP A 14 28.90 12.65 13.01
CA ASP A 14 29.92 12.74 11.97
C ASP A 14 29.43 13.59 10.77
N ALA A 15 28.13 13.53 10.44
CA ALA A 15 27.53 14.41 9.42
C ALA A 15 27.40 15.88 9.89
N PHE A 16 27.03 16.11 11.15
CA PHE A 16 26.73 17.45 11.68
C PHE A 16 27.78 18.06 12.63
N GLY A 17 28.76 17.30 13.09
CA GLY A 17 29.84 17.79 13.96
C GLY A 17 29.36 18.28 15.33
N VAL A 18 28.22 17.79 15.83
CA VAL A 18 27.65 18.26 17.10
C VAL A 18 28.40 17.59 18.26
N THR A 19 29.33 18.33 18.86
CA THR A 19 29.75 18.04 20.23
C THR A 19 28.72 18.67 21.16
N SER A 20 28.11 17.86 22.02
CA SER A 20 27.36 18.34 23.16
C SER A 20 28.32 19.05 24.12
N SER A 21 28.47 20.35 23.96
CA SER A 21 29.03 21.25 24.96
C SER A 21 28.33 22.61 24.82
N PRO A 22 27.95 23.26 25.94
CA PRO A 22 27.29 24.55 25.88
C PRO A 22 28.22 25.55 25.21
N LEU A 23 27.68 26.32 24.27
CA LEU A 23 28.35 27.47 23.67
C LEU A 23 28.81 28.42 24.78
N ASN A 24 30.09 28.36 25.15
CA ASN A 24 30.75 29.45 25.84
C ASN A 24 30.96 30.56 24.82
N ASN A 25 30.13 31.59 24.92
CA ASN A 25 30.40 32.92 24.39
C ASN A 25 31.63 33.47 25.10
N GLU A 26 32.83 33.32 24.53
CA GLU A 26 33.99 34.21 24.73
C GLU A 26 35.18 33.64 23.95
N GLU A 27 35.23 33.89 22.64
CA GLU A 27 36.49 33.98 21.87
C GLU A 27 36.20 34.58 20.49
N LEU A 28 35.74 35.84 20.52
CA LEU A 28 35.78 36.75 19.38
C LEU A 28 36.85 37.79 19.69
N ARG A 29 38.05 37.61 19.15
CA ARG A 29 38.96 38.72 18.91
C ARG A 29 39.69 38.54 17.58
N ASP A 30 39.50 39.58 16.77
CA ASP A 30 40.43 40.14 15.80
C ASP A 30 40.86 39.24 14.66
N TYR A 31 40.11 39.32 13.55
CA TYR A 31 40.71 39.63 12.25
C TYR A 31 39.67 40.36 11.37
N GLU A 32 39.73 41.69 11.38
CA GLU A 32 39.23 42.52 10.29
C GLU A 32 40.14 42.32 9.07
N VAL A 33 39.57 41.95 7.92
CA VAL A 33 40.14 42.32 6.61
C VAL A 33 39.00 42.79 5.73
N GLN A 34 39.25 43.94 5.12
CA GLN A 34 38.38 44.81 4.35
C GLN A 34 37.59 44.10 3.24
N GLY A 35 36.37 44.60 3.03
CA GLY A 35 35.57 44.25 1.87
C GLY A 35 36.17 44.77 0.58
N ASP A 36 36.11 43.93 -0.45
CA ASP A 36 35.90 44.36 -1.81
C ASP A 36 34.72 43.57 -2.38
N ILE A 37 33.76 44.31 -2.94
CA ILE A 37 32.60 43.79 -3.63
C ILE A 37 33.08 43.42 -5.03
N GLY A 38 33.16 42.12 -5.32
CA GLY A 38 33.58 41.60 -6.62
C GLY A 38 32.79 40.35 -6.99
N GLU A 39 31.85 40.55 -7.93
CA GLU A 39 31.30 39.60 -8.91
C GLU A 39 31.00 38.15 -8.49
N THR A 40 29.69 37.86 -8.49
CA THR A 40 29.13 36.52 -8.57
C THR A 40 29.55 35.80 -9.86
N SER A 41 30.60 35.00 -9.80
CA SER A 41 30.83 33.92 -10.78
C SER A 41 31.74 32.86 -10.16
N GLY A 42 31.16 31.73 -9.75
CA GLY A 42 31.91 30.66 -9.10
C GLY A 42 31.06 29.46 -8.79
N ILE A 43 30.39 28.91 -9.80
CA ILE A 43 29.92 27.52 -9.75
C ILE A 43 31.17 26.66 -9.54
N ASN A 44 31.21 25.92 -8.44
CA ASN A 44 32.29 24.99 -8.13
C ASN A 44 32.46 23.97 -9.29
N PRO A 45 33.60 23.92 -9.99
CA PRO A 45 33.78 23.04 -11.15
C PRO A 45 34.06 21.57 -10.77
N HIS A 46 34.06 21.20 -9.48
CA HIS A 46 34.43 19.86 -9.04
C HIS A 46 33.29 18.83 -8.94
N SER A 47 32.13 19.09 -9.57
CA SER A 47 31.16 18.03 -9.85
C SER A 47 31.63 17.17 -11.05
N GLN A 48 32.81 16.56 -10.96
CA GLN A 48 33.13 15.41 -11.79
C GLN A 48 32.44 14.18 -11.18
N ARG A 49 31.71 13.48 -12.04
CA ARG A 49 31.00 12.23 -11.75
C ARG A 49 31.84 11.32 -10.87
N CYS A 50 31.35 10.98 -9.68
CA CYS A 50 31.79 9.78 -9.00
C CYS A 50 31.32 8.59 -9.84
N ASP A 51 32.17 8.07 -10.72
CA ASP A 51 31.91 6.85 -11.48
C ASP A 51 31.93 5.65 -10.52
N ASN A 52 30.83 5.42 -9.82
CA ASN A 52 30.61 4.27 -8.94
C ASN A 52 30.34 2.96 -9.72
N GLY A 53 30.42 2.97 -11.05
CA GLY A 53 30.10 1.81 -11.90
C GLY A 53 31.07 0.63 -11.74
N ALA A 54 32.35 0.92 -11.46
CA ALA A 54 33.38 -0.12 -11.31
C ALA A 54 33.17 -1.01 -10.08
N GLU A 55 32.59 -0.48 -9.00
CA GLU A 55 32.32 -1.22 -7.77
C GLU A 55 31.06 -2.09 -7.86
N SER A 56 30.02 -1.65 -8.59
CA SER A 56 28.84 -2.48 -8.83
C SER A 56 29.14 -3.66 -9.74
N ASP A 57 30.02 -3.47 -10.74
CA ASP A 57 30.32 -4.48 -11.75
C ASP A 57 31.12 -5.68 -11.19
N ARG A 58 31.71 -5.56 -9.97
CA ARG A 58 32.36 -6.65 -9.23
C ARG A 58 31.39 -7.69 -8.63
N TRP A 59 30.11 -7.34 -8.51
CA TRP A 59 29.05 -8.24 -8.03
C TRP A 59 28.41 -9.08 -9.15
N LEU A 60 28.87 -8.89 -10.39
CA LEU A 60 28.40 -9.62 -11.56
C LEU A 60 29.12 -10.96 -11.69
N GLU A 61 28.44 -11.93 -12.30
CA GLU A 61 28.98 -13.27 -12.57
C GLU A 61 30.34 -13.20 -13.29
N PRO A 62 31.28 -14.13 -13.02
CA PRO A 62 32.65 -14.08 -13.55
C PRO A 62 32.78 -13.89 -15.06
N ASN A 63 31.77 -14.28 -15.83
CA ASN A 63 31.77 -14.21 -17.31
C ASN A 63 31.04 -12.97 -17.87
N HIS A 64 30.67 -11.99 -17.03
CA HIS A 64 29.92 -10.81 -17.47
C HIS A 64 30.80 -9.81 -18.24
N ILE A 65 30.34 -9.36 -19.41
CA ILE A 65 31.10 -8.52 -20.37
C ILE A 65 31.62 -7.22 -19.75
N SER A 66 30.91 -6.63 -18.78
CA SER A 66 31.36 -5.42 -18.09
C SER A 66 32.64 -5.62 -17.27
N ARG A 67 33.01 -6.86 -16.92
CA ARG A 67 34.19 -7.18 -16.10
C ARG A 67 35.51 -7.22 -16.89
N SER A 68 35.42 -7.29 -18.23
CA SER A 68 36.58 -7.26 -19.13
C SER A 68 36.87 -5.86 -19.70
N GLN A 69 36.11 -4.85 -19.29
CA GLN A 69 36.30 -3.46 -19.67
C GLN A 69 37.41 -2.82 -18.82
N MET A 70 38.66 -2.93 -19.28
CA MET A 70 39.87 -2.48 -18.57
C MET A 70 39.88 -0.97 -18.27
N ASP A 71 39.11 -0.18 -19.01
CA ASP A 71 38.92 1.26 -18.83
C ASP A 71 38.02 1.62 -17.63
N ARG A 72 37.22 0.66 -17.15
CA ARG A 72 36.39 0.81 -15.94
C ARG A 72 37.10 0.37 -14.66
N PHE A 73 38.23 -0.33 -14.78
CA PHE A 73 39.05 -0.79 -13.66
C PHE A 73 40.42 -0.08 -13.69
N ASP A 74 41.31 -0.40 -12.75
CA ASP A 74 42.65 0.20 -12.60
C ASP A 74 43.65 -0.20 -13.72
N GLY A 75 43.16 -0.45 -14.94
CA GLY A 75 43.93 -0.94 -16.07
C GLY A 75 44.16 -2.46 -16.05
N THR A 76 43.46 -3.20 -15.19
CA THR A 76 43.52 -4.67 -15.09
C THR A 76 42.16 -5.32 -15.39
N ILE A 77 42.14 -6.61 -15.76
CA ILE A 77 40.91 -7.39 -15.93
C ILE A 77 40.54 -7.99 -14.57
N GLU A 78 39.30 -7.79 -14.13
CA GLU A 78 38.81 -8.28 -12.84
C GLU A 78 38.40 -9.76 -12.94
N GLU A 79 39.30 -10.69 -12.59
CA GLU A 79 39.09 -12.15 -12.67
C GLU A 79 38.57 -12.81 -11.37
N GLY A 80 38.30 -12.04 -10.31
CA GLY A 80 37.86 -12.58 -9.00
C GLY A 80 36.44 -13.19 -8.99
N GLY A 81 36.11 -14.05 -8.02
CA GLY A 81 34.72 -14.42 -7.77
C GLY A 81 33.91 -13.22 -7.25
N PRO A 82 32.57 -13.18 -7.44
CA PRO A 82 31.75 -12.15 -6.80
C PRO A 82 31.99 -12.17 -5.28
N PRO A 83 32.06 -11.01 -4.60
CA PRO A 83 32.25 -10.96 -3.16
C PRO A 83 31.19 -11.81 -2.44
N SER A 84 31.59 -12.52 -1.38
CA SER A 84 30.65 -13.30 -0.57
C SER A 84 29.59 -12.38 0.05
N VAL A 85 28.31 -12.68 -0.17
CA VAL A 85 27.20 -11.96 0.46
C VAL A 85 27.31 -12.16 1.97
N LEU A 86 27.61 -11.07 2.68
CA LEU A 86 27.67 -11.09 4.15
C LEU A 86 26.25 -10.96 4.70
N THR A 87 25.90 -11.84 5.63
CA THR A 87 24.66 -11.74 6.41
C THR A 87 24.72 -10.55 7.37
N GLY A 88 23.56 -10.00 7.74
CA GLY A 88 23.49 -8.89 8.71
C GLY A 88 24.20 -9.19 10.04
N SER A 89 24.23 -10.46 10.47
CA SER A 89 24.98 -10.92 11.65
C SER A 89 26.50 -10.90 11.47
N GLU A 90 27.00 -11.15 10.26
CA GLU A 90 28.44 -11.10 9.93
C GLU A 90 28.92 -9.66 9.82
N ILE A 91 28.11 -8.78 9.22
CA ILE A 91 28.37 -7.33 9.17
C ILE A 91 28.40 -6.77 10.60
N LEU A 92 27.46 -7.17 11.46
CA LEU A 92 27.42 -6.74 12.87
C LEU A 92 28.65 -7.21 13.66
N LYS A 93 29.12 -8.44 13.45
CA LYS A 93 30.38 -8.94 14.06
C LYS A 93 31.62 -8.22 13.55
N GLN A 94 31.63 -7.73 12.31
CA GLN A 94 32.74 -6.95 11.77
C GLN A 94 32.74 -5.50 12.29
N THR A 95 31.60 -5.00 12.74
CA THR A 95 31.40 -3.61 13.18
C THR A 95 31.31 -3.45 14.71
N SER A 96 31.25 -4.55 15.46
CA SER A 96 31.04 -4.59 16.93
C SER A 96 32.16 -3.98 17.78
N ASP A 97 33.30 -3.61 17.20
CA ASP A 97 34.38 -2.92 17.92
C ASP A 97 34.13 -1.40 18.08
N GLY A 98 32.94 -0.91 17.70
CA GLY A 98 32.42 0.41 18.10
C GLY A 98 33.22 1.61 17.60
N LYS A 99 34.09 1.43 16.61
CA LYS A 99 34.90 2.51 16.03
C LYS A 99 34.94 2.43 14.51
N SER A 100 33.79 2.58 13.86
CA SER A 100 33.77 3.07 12.47
C SER A 100 34.03 4.59 12.45
N LYS A 101 35.08 5.04 13.14
CA LYS A 101 35.53 6.42 12.98
C LYS A 101 36.48 6.42 11.81
N ASP A 102 36.13 7.20 10.81
CA ASP A 102 37.02 7.55 9.73
C ASP A 102 38.33 8.11 10.30
N ASN A 103 39.37 7.27 10.27
CA ASN A 103 40.64 7.52 10.94
C ASN A 103 41.81 7.28 9.98
N GLU A 104 43.02 7.65 10.40
CA GLU A 104 44.21 7.58 9.56
C GLU A 104 44.46 6.17 8.97
N ASN A 105 44.20 5.11 9.75
CA ASN A 105 44.36 3.73 9.28
C ASN A 105 43.30 3.39 8.22
N SER A 106 42.04 3.79 8.43
CA SER A 106 40.98 3.62 7.44
C SER A 106 41.30 4.34 6.12
N ARG A 107 41.88 5.55 6.17
CA ARG A 107 42.31 6.28 4.96
C ARG A 107 43.52 5.62 4.28
N LYS A 108 44.47 5.06 5.05
CA LYS A 108 45.59 4.26 4.51
C LYS A 108 45.09 2.98 3.81
N ASP A 109 44.05 2.35 4.34
CA ASP A 109 43.42 1.19 3.69
C ASP A 109 42.74 1.56 2.37
N LEU A 110 42.06 2.71 2.29
CA LEU A 110 41.51 3.24 1.02
C LEU A 110 42.62 3.49 -0.01
N MET A 111 43.75 4.07 0.42
CA MET A 111 44.93 4.26 -0.43
C MET A 111 45.49 2.93 -0.93
N LYS A 112 45.66 1.95 -0.03
CA LYS A 112 46.15 0.62 -0.37
C LYS A 112 45.22 -0.13 -1.33
N LYS A 113 43.91 0.09 -1.22
CA LYS A 113 42.89 -0.50 -2.09
C LYS A 113 42.70 0.25 -3.41
N GLY A 114 43.34 1.41 -3.60
CA GLY A 114 43.24 2.19 -4.85
C GLY A 114 41.83 2.74 -5.12
N ILE A 115 41.01 2.93 -4.08
CA ILE A 115 39.63 3.41 -4.21
C ILE A 115 39.45 4.74 -3.46
N ARG A 116 38.47 5.55 -3.88
CA ARG A 116 38.10 6.81 -3.20
C ARG A 116 39.28 7.79 -3.04
N HIS A 117 39.97 8.07 -4.15
CA HIS A 117 41.17 8.92 -4.19
C HIS A 117 40.98 10.29 -3.54
N GLU A 118 39.77 10.84 -3.62
CA GLU A 118 39.39 12.10 -2.98
C GLU A 118 39.46 12.07 -1.45
N LEU A 119 39.47 10.87 -0.85
CA LEU A 119 39.59 10.65 0.60
C LEU A 119 41.00 10.24 1.02
N HIS A 120 41.98 10.16 0.12
CA HIS A 120 43.34 9.76 0.48
C HIS A 120 44.00 10.80 1.41
N LEU A 121 44.91 10.35 2.29
CA LEU A 121 45.61 11.25 3.20
C LEU A 121 46.49 12.23 2.43
N ILE A 122 46.49 13.48 2.86
CA ILE A 122 47.32 14.54 2.27
C ILE A 122 48.36 14.98 3.30
N GLU A 123 49.64 14.85 2.96
CA GLU A 123 50.73 15.42 3.75
C GLU A 123 50.79 16.93 3.55
N GLN A 124 50.59 17.70 4.62
CA GLN A 124 50.74 19.15 4.60
C GLN A 124 52.22 19.57 4.74
N PRO A 125 52.58 20.81 4.34
CA PRO A 125 53.95 21.33 4.42
C PRO A 125 54.58 21.29 5.84
N ASN A 126 53.73 21.23 6.88
CA ASN A 126 54.12 21.15 8.28
C ASN A 126 54.32 19.68 8.77
N LYS A 127 54.34 18.70 7.87
CA LYS A 127 54.39 17.25 8.15
C LYS A 127 53.19 16.70 8.94
N LYS A 128 52.10 17.46 9.05
CA LYS A 128 50.84 16.93 9.58
C LYS A 128 50.04 16.26 8.47
N LEU A 129 49.39 15.17 8.81
CA LEU A 129 48.47 14.46 7.92
C LEU A 129 47.10 15.14 7.99
N TYR A 130 46.59 15.50 6.81
CA TYR A 130 45.24 16.01 6.64
C TYR A 130 44.34 14.91 6.08
N LEU A 131 43.16 14.77 6.69
CA LEU A 131 42.10 13.86 6.24
C LEU A 131 41.08 14.70 5.48
N PRO A 132 41.01 14.61 4.13
CA PRO A 132 40.02 15.35 3.37
C PRO A 132 38.60 14.96 3.79
N PRO A 133 37.68 15.91 4.02
CA PRO A 133 36.31 15.59 4.37
C PRO A 133 35.64 14.81 3.22
N ALA A 134 34.72 13.92 3.56
CA ALA A 134 33.94 13.23 2.54
C ALA A 134 33.05 14.21 1.76
N CYS A 135 32.72 13.88 0.51
CA CYS A 135 31.93 14.74 -0.38
C CYS A 135 30.52 15.09 0.14
N TYR A 136 30.03 14.36 1.14
CA TYR A 136 28.75 14.61 1.82
C TYR A 136 28.92 15.38 3.14
N THR A 137 30.14 15.78 3.51
CA THR A 137 30.41 16.56 4.73
C THR A 137 30.19 18.03 4.46
N MET A 138 29.24 18.65 5.16
CA MET A 138 28.98 20.09 5.06
C MET A 138 29.89 20.88 6.00
N SER A 139 30.42 22.00 5.52
CA SER A 139 31.06 23.01 6.37
C SER A 139 30.06 23.66 7.32
N ASN A 140 30.56 24.33 8.37
CA ASN A 140 29.70 25.06 9.31
C ASN A 140 28.90 26.20 8.65
N VAL A 141 29.38 26.73 7.52
CA VAL A 141 28.66 27.73 6.73
C VAL A 141 27.51 27.06 5.98
N GLU A 142 27.78 25.96 5.30
CA GLU A 142 26.76 25.19 4.56
C GLU A 142 25.68 24.65 5.48
N LYS A 143 26.05 24.14 6.67
CA LYS A 143 25.09 23.70 7.69
C LYS A 143 24.15 24.82 8.11
N ARG A 144 24.69 26.02 8.37
CA ARG A 144 23.88 27.19 8.71
C ARG A 144 22.94 27.58 7.57
N ASN A 145 23.43 27.60 6.33
CA ASN A 145 22.61 27.90 5.17
C ASN A 145 21.47 26.87 4.99
N PHE A 146 21.77 25.59 5.16
CA PHE A 146 20.77 24.52 5.08
C PHE A 146 19.68 24.65 6.16
N LEU A 147 20.08 24.87 7.42
CA LEU A 147 19.13 25.09 8.51
C LEU A 147 18.32 26.37 8.30
N GLN A 148 18.92 27.41 7.72
CA GLN A 148 18.22 28.64 7.38
C GLN A 148 17.13 28.40 6.31
N VAL A 149 17.38 27.55 5.32
CA VAL A 149 16.35 27.14 4.34
C VAL A 149 15.17 26.44 5.03
N LEU A 150 15.44 25.52 5.97
CA LEU A 150 14.38 24.85 6.74
C LEU A 150 13.60 25.83 7.62
N LYS A 151 14.28 26.82 8.21
CA LYS A 151 13.67 27.87 9.03
C LYS A 151 12.75 28.78 8.23
N ASP A 152 13.16 29.14 7.03
CA ASP A 152 12.43 30.07 6.16
C ASP A 152 11.39 29.35 5.28
N LEU A 153 11.31 28.02 5.36
CA LEU A 153 10.37 27.21 4.61
C LEU A 153 8.92 27.61 4.93
N LYS A 154 8.18 28.03 3.90
CA LYS A 154 6.74 28.33 3.99
C LYS A 154 5.98 27.42 3.04
N VAL A 155 5.03 26.67 3.57
CA VAL A 155 4.17 25.79 2.76
C VAL A 155 2.73 25.86 3.26
N PRO A 156 1.73 25.41 2.47
CA PRO A 156 0.35 25.35 2.92
C PRO A 156 0.17 24.43 4.14
N ASP A 157 -0.82 24.75 4.98
CA ASP A 157 -1.13 23.94 6.17
C ASP A 157 -1.38 22.47 5.80
N GLY A 158 -0.75 21.55 6.55
CA GLY A 158 -0.85 20.10 6.34
C GLY A 158 0.19 19.49 5.39
N TYR A 159 0.96 20.29 4.65
CA TYR A 159 1.97 19.74 3.71
C TYR A 159 3.21 19.14 4.41
N LEU A 160 3.54 19.60 5.62
CA LEU A 160 4.74 19.16 6.35
C LEU A 160 4.51 17.99 7.31
N MET A 161 3.43 17.20 7.20
CA MET A 161 3.13 16.17 8.22
C MET A 161 4.33 15.26 8.55
N ARG A 162 5.10 14.86 7.52
CA ARG A 162 6.31 14.04 7.70
C ARG A 162 7.44 14.80 8.40
N LEU A 163 7.79 16.02 7.95
CA LEU A 163 8.84 16.82 8.62
C LEU A 163 8.44 17.20 10.05
N LYS A 164 7.17 17.54 10.28
CA LYS A 164 6.63 17.82 11.62
C LYS A 164 6.81 16.62 12.55
N SER A 165 6.69 15.40 12.05
CA SER A 165 6.92 14.19 12.85
C SER A 165 8.37 13.98 13.29
N TYR A 166 9.33 14.66 12.63
CA TYR A 166 10.74 14.62 13.03
C TYR A 166 11.10 15.64 14.12
N VAL A 167 10.24 16.63 14.41
CA VAL A 167 10.52 17.65 15.43
C VAL A 167 10.42 17.05 16.84
N ARG A 168 11.56 16.58 17.37
CA ARG A 168 11.67 16.09 18.75
C ARG A 168 12.03 17.20 19.74
N ASN A 169 12.80 18.20 19.30
CA ASN A 169 13.15 19.37 20.08
C ASN A 169 12.55 20.63 19.45
N LYS A 170 11.52 21.21 20.09
CA LYS A 170 10.87 22.44 19.63
C LYS A 170 11.75 23.69 19.78
N ALA A 171 12.81 23.67 20.58
CA ALA A 171 13.73 24.80 20.66
C ALA A 171 14.64 24.93 19.42
N GLN A 172 14.83 23.83 18.69
CA GLN A 172 15.66 23.74 17.48
C GLN A 172 14.98 22.82 16.45
N PRO A 173 13.86 23.24 15.85
CA PRO A 173 13.06 22.40 14.97
C PRO A 173 13.79 22.04 13.67
N GLU A 174 14.60 22.95 13.13
CA GLU A 174 15.34 22.73 11.88
C GLU A 174 16.39 21.63 12.06
N GLY A 175 17.10 21.67 13.20
CA GLY A 175 18.05 20.63 13.58
C GLY A 175 17.37 19.27 13.78
N SER A 176 16.22 19.26 14.47
CA SER A 176 15.43 18.04 14.68
C SER A 176 14.94 17.43 13.36
N ILE A 177 14.50 18.27 12.41
CA ILE A 177 14.07 17.82 11.08
C ILE A 177 15.24 17.22 10.31
N ALA A 178 16.39 17.91 10.30
CA ALA A 178 17.58 17.46 9.60
C ALA A 178 18.07 16.11 10.13
N GLU A 179 18.17 15.97 11.45
CA GLU A 179 18.53 14.73 12.12
C GLU A 179 17.54 13.60 11.83
N GLY A 180 16.24 13.87 12.00
CA GLY A 180 15.19 12.87 11.76
C GLY A 180 15.17 12.38 10.31
N TYR A 181 15.43 13.27 9.35
CA TYR A 181 15.52 12.91 7.94
C TYR A 181 16.72 12.01 7.65
N ILE A 182 17.92 12.35 8.14
CA ILE A 182 19.11 11.51 7.96
C ILE A 182 18.89 10.13 8.58
N LYS A 183 18.35 10.08 9.80
CA LYS A 183 18.03 8.82 10.47
C LYS A 183 17.10 7.95 9.62
N ASP A 184 16.06 8.55 9.02
CA ASP A 184 15.10 7.84 8.19
C ASP A 184 15.71 7.32 6.88
N GLU A 185 16.57 8.11 6.21
CA GLU A 185 17.32 7.68 5.03
C GLU A 185 18.28 6.54 5.35
N CYS A 186 19.04 6.62 6.45
CA CYS A 186 19.95 5.57 6.88
C CYS A 186 19.20 4.27 7.18
N ILE A 187 18.10 4.33 7.93
CA ILE A 187 17.28 3.15 8.23
C ILE A 187 16.69 2.58 6.94
N THR A 188 16.19 3.44 6.05
CA THR A 188 15.65 3.03 4.75
C THR A 188 16.70 2.32 3.91
N PHE A 189 17.92 2.85 3.82
CA PHE A 189 19.03 2.20 3.12
C PHE A 189 19.37 0.83 3.72
N CYS A 190 19.61 0.76 5.03
CA CYS A 190 19.93 -0.49 5.73
C CYS A 190 18.83 -1.54 5.55
N SER A 191 17.57 -1.11 5.49
CA SER A 191 16.42 -1.99 5.36
C SER A 191 16.38 -2.80 4.04
N ARG A 192 17.15 -2.39 3.03
CA ARG A 192 17.31 -3.17 1.78
C ARG A 192 18.18 -4.42 1.95
N TYR A 193 18.98 -4.48 3.02
CA TYR A 193 19.95 -5.55 3.26
C TYR A 193 19.54 -6.49 4.40
N PHE A 194 18.39 -6.24 5.05
CA PHE A 194 17.88 -7.13 6.10
C PHE A 194 16.91 -8.17 5.52
N GLU A 195 17.29 -9.44 5.64
CA GLU A 195 16.42 -10.59 5.37
C GLU A 195 15.77 -11.10 6.66
N GLY A 196 14.50 -11.54 6.58
CA GLY A 196 13.78 -12.14 7.71
C GLY A 196 13.24 -11.16 8.76
N VAL A 197 13.36 -9.85 8.55
CA VAL A 197 12.82 -8.79 9.43
C VAL A 197 11.87 -7.90 8.64
N GLU A 198 10.77 -7.45 9.26
CA GLU A 198 9.83 -6.50 8.64
C GLU A 198 10.48 -5.12 8.46
N THR A 199 10.47 -4.59 7.24
CA THR A 199 11.03 -3.31 6.80
C THR A 199 9.99 -2.49 6.06
N SER A 200 10.26 -1.20 5.81
CA SER A 200 9.38 -0.36 4.98
C SER A 200 9.14 -0.93 3.58
N PHE A 201 10.07 -1.73 3.04
CA PHE A 201 9.97 -2.33 1.70
C PHE A 201 9.27 -3.69 1.68
N ASN A 202 9.41 -4.51 2.73
CA ASN A 202 8.85 -5.86 2.77
C ASN A 202 7.63 -5.99 3.70
N ARG A 203 7.27 -4.90 4.39
CA ARG A 203 6.10 -4.84 5.27
C ARG A 203 4.85 -5.25 4.49
N PRO A 204 4.09 -6.24 5.00
CA PRO A 204 2.87 -6.63 4.34
C PRO A 204 1.90 -5.45 4.18
N PRO A 205 1.16 -5.38 3.07
CA PRO A 205 0.12 -4.39 2.84
C PRO A 205 -0.82 -4.27 4.06
N ARG A 206 -1.32 -3.07 4.32
CA ARG A 206 -2.20 -2.83 5.49
C ARG A 206 -3.42 -3.73 5.45
N ASN A 207 -3.92 -3.99 4.23
CA ASN A 207 -5.01 -4.90 3.95
C ASN A 207 -4.49 -6.24 3.39
N ASN A 208 -3.51 -6.85 4.05
CA ASN A 208 -3.08 -8.21 3.72
C ASN A 208 -4.13 -9.25 4.17
N GLU A 209 -4.52 -10.11 3.24
CA GLU A 209 -5.45 -11.23 3.43
C GLU A 209 -4.86 -12.37 4.28
N ASN A 210 -3.52 -12.50 4.30
CA ASN A 210 -2.70 -13.41 5.09
C ASN A 210 -3.43 -14.65 5.65
N THR A 211 -4.05 -15.44 4.76
CA THR A 211 -4.84 -16.62 5.12
C THR A 211 -4.07 -17.87 4.75
N TYR A 212 -3.70 -18.66 5.75
CA TYR A 212 -2.79 -19.81 5.63
C TYR A 212 -3.37 -21.03 4.88
N ARG A 213 -4.58 -20.94 4.32
CA ARG A 213 -5.29 -22.03 3.60
C ARG A 213 -6.33 -21.52 2.61
N LEU A 214 -5.90 -20.70 1.64
CA LEU A 214 -6.77 -20.22 0.56
C LEU A 214 -7.31 -21.37 -0.33
N ASP A 215 -6.58 -22.48 -0.39
CA ASP A 215 -6.95 -23.71 -1.11
C ASP A 215 -8.28 -24.32 -0.63
N MET A 216 -8.67 -24.09 0.62
CA MET A 216 -9.96 -24.57 1.15
C MET A 216 -11.14 -23.67 0.80
N TYR A 217 -10.91 -22.45 0.31
CA TYR A 217 -11.97 -21.51 -0.03
C TYR A 217 -12.30 -21.61 -1.51
N MET A 218 -13.52 -22.04 -1.82
CA MET A 218 -14.02 -22.06 -3.19
C MET A 218 -14.24 -20.61 -3.67
N LEU A 219 -14.26 -20.43 -4.99
CA LEU A 219 -14.63 -19.17 -5.66
C LEU A 219 -13.72 -17.98 -5.29
N ASN A 220 -12.47 -18.25 -4.92
CA ASN A 220 -11.49 -17.28 -4.41
C ASN A 220 -12.06 -16.42 -3.26
N SER A 221 -12.99 -16.98 -2.48
CA SER A 221 -13.70 -16.23 -1.45
C SER A 221 -12.92 -16.05 -0.14
N GLY A 222 -11.72 -16.65 -0.04
CA GLY A 222 -10.87 -16.56 1.13
C GLY A 222 -10.42 -15.13 1.43
N GLY A 223 -10.02 -14.91 2.67
CA GLY A 223 -9.57 -13.60 3.15
C GLY A 223 -9.49 -13.53 4.67
N ARG A 224 -9.06 -12.38 5.18
CA ARG A 224 -8.79 -12.20 6.61
C ARG A 224 -10.04 -11.73 7.34
N LYS A 225 -10.52 -12.52 8.29
CA LYS A 225 -11.59 -12.11 9.23
C LYS A 225 -11.06 -11.09 10.23
N LEU A 226 -11.88 -10.10 10.56
CA LEU A 226 -11.59 -9.05 11.54
C LEU A 226 -12.58 -9.10 12.69
N GLY A 227 -12.05 -9.00 13.91
CA GLY A 227 -12.84 -9.04 15.14
C GLY A 227 -13.19 -10.46 15.59
N LYS A 228 -14.08 -10.54 16.58
CA LYS A 228 -14.59 -11.82 17.10
C LYS A 228 -15.36 -12.57 16.00
N VAL A 229 -15.09 -13.86 15.86
CA VAL A 229 -15.86 -14.78 15.03
C VAL A 229 -16.92 -15.43 15.92
N GLU A 230 -18.16 -15.43 15.46
CA GLU A 230 -19.30 -16.04 16.15
C GLU A 230 -19.82 -17.20 15.32
N ASP A 231 -20.19 -18.29 15.99
CA ASP A 231 -20.84 -19.44 15.38
C ASP A 231 -22.36 -19.27 15.58
N VAL A 232 -23.11 -19.25 14.48
CA VAL A 232 -24.53 -18.90 14.46
C VAL A 232 -25.27 -19.88 13.56
N GLU A 233 -26.39 -20.39 14.04
CA GLU A 233 -27.32 -21.15 13.20
C GLU A 233 -28.09 -20.20 12.27
N LEU A 234 -27.97 -20.41 10.96
CA LEU A 234 -28.61 -19.59 9.95
C LEU A 234 -30.04 -20.07 9.68
N ASP A 235 -30.99 -19.16 9.56
CA ASP A 235 -32.37 -19.52 9.25
C ASP A 235 -32.48 -20.21 7.88
N SER A 236 -33.45 -21.11 7.73
CA SER A 236 -33.58 -21.95 6.53
C SER A 236 -33.72 -21.15 5.23
N LYS A 237 -34.36 -19.97 5.29
CA LYS A 237 -34.51 -19.10 4.12
C LYS A 237 -33.16 -18.49 3.75
N SER A 238 -32.45 -17.85 4.70
CA SER A 238 -31.13 -17.28 4.45
C SER A 238 -30.13 -18.34 3.99
N LEU A 239 -30.18 -19.56 4.56
CA LEU A 239 -29.32 -20.67 4.15
C LEU A 239 -29.62 -21.12 2.72
N ALA A 240 -30.90 -21.24 2.34
CA ALA A 240 -31.31 -21.58 0.98
C ALA A 240 -30.87 -20.52 -0.03
N GLN A 241 -31.03 -19.22 0.29
CA GLN A 241 -30.58 -18.12 -0.56
C GLN A 241 -29.05 -18.10 -0.71
N ALA A 242 -28.32 -18.26 0.40
CA ALA A 242 -26.86 -18.29 0.41
C ALA A 242 -26.32 -19.46 -0.41
N HIS A 243 -26.84 -20.67 -0.18
CA HIS A 243 -26.44 -21.85 -0.91
C HIS A 243 -26.80 -21.78 -2.40
N ARG A 244 -28.00 -21.30 -2.74
CA ARG A 244 -28.41 -21.06 -4.14
C ARG A 244 -27.45 -20.11 -4.85
N TYR A 245 -27.06 -19.02 -4.20
CA TYR A 245 -26.10 -18.08 -4.81
C TYR A 245 -24.76 -18.76 -5.11
N VAL A 246 -24.25 -19.59 -4.19
CA VAL A 246 -23.04 -20.39 -4.42
C VAL A 246 -23.21 -21.31 -5.62
N LEU A 247 -24.28 -22.13 -5.65
CA LEU A 247 -24.53 -23.08 -6.75
C LEU A 247 -24.61 -22.41 -8.12
N LEU A 248 -25.29 -21.27 -8.22
CA LEU A 248 -25.50 -20.57 -9.49
C LEU A 248 -24.25 -19.87 -10.03
N ASN A 249 -23.31 -19.53 -9.14
CA ASN A 249 -22.03 -18.91 -9.49
C ASN A 249 -20.87 -19.93 -9.57
N HIS A 250 -21.11 -21.20 -9.24
CA HIS A 250 -20.05 -22.20 -9.21
C HIS A 250 -19.73 -22.78 -10.59
N PRO A 251 -18.49 -22.64 -11.11
CA PRO A 251 -18.15 -23.12 -12.46
C PRO A 251 -18.39 -24.62 -12.65
N LYS A 252 -18.04 -25.44 -11.66
CA LYS A 252 -18.25 -26.90 -11.72
C LYS A 252 -19.73 -27.32 -11.67
N ILE A 253 -20.63 -26.45 -11.22
CA ILE A 253 -22.08 -26.71 -11.18
C ILE A 253 -22.78 -26.27 -12.48
N GLN A 254 -22.17 -25.36 -13.24
CA GLN A 254 -22.74 -24.84 -14.50
C GLN A 254 -23.18 -25.94 -15.49
N PRO A 255 -22.44 -27.06 -15.69
CA PRO A 255 -22.91 -28.15 -16.56
C PRO A 255 -24.15 -28.87 -16.01
N LEU A 256 -24.25 -29.03 -14.69
CA LEU A 256 -25.42 -29.64 -14.04
C LEU A 256 -26.65 -28.74 -14.16
N ARG A 257 -26.44 -27.42 -14.08
CA ARG A 257 -27.50 -26.44 -14.36
C ARG A 257 -28.01 -26.56 -15.80
N GLY A 258 -27.12 -26.76 -16.77
CA GLY A 258 -27.51 -27.01 -18.17
C GLY A 258 -28.38 -28.26 -18.30
N ARG A 259 -27.93 -29.39 -17.74
CA ARG A 259 -28.70 -30.64 -17.74
C ARG A 259 -30.06 -30.51 -17.06
N PHE A 260 -30.13 -29.79 -15.95
CA PHE A 260 -31.39 -29.49 -15.29
C PHE A 260 -32.34 -28.74 -16.22
N MET A 261 -31.86 -27.69 -16.89
CA MET A 261 -32.68 -26.93 -17.83
C MET A 261 -33.14 -27.77 -19.02
N ASP A 262 -32.28 -28.62 -19.55
CA ASP A 262 -32.63 -29.54 -20.65
C ASP A 262 -33.70 -30.55 -20.21
N GLU A 263 -33.57 -31.13 -19.01
CA GLU A 263 -34.57 -32.03 -18.41
C GLU A 263 -35.91 -31.31 -18.21
N MET A 264 -35.90 -30.09 -17.67
CA MET A 264 -37.11 -29.29 -17.46
C MET A 264 -37.77 -28.85 -18.78
N GLN A 265 -36.98 -28.56 -19.82
CA GLN A 265 -37.47 -28.21 -21.14
C GLN A 265 -38.13 -29.41 -21.84
N ALA A 266 -37.56 -30.62 -21.68
CA ALA A 266 -38.08 -31.84 -22.27
C ALA A 266 -39.45 -32.25 -21.70
N LEU A 267 -39.76 -31.84 -20.46
CA LEU A 267 -41.06 -32.06 -19.82
C LEU A 267 -42.15 -31.06 -20.28
N ARG A 268 -41.80 -30.08 -21.11
CA ARG A 268 -42.69 -29.00 -21.54
C ARG A 268 -42.89 -28.99 -23.05
N ASN A 269 -44.11 -28.70 -23.46
CA ASN A 269 -44.47 -28.58 -24.89
C ASN A 269 -43.99 -27.26 -25.50
N GLU A 270 -43.78 -26.23 -24.69
CA GLU A 270 -43.37 -24.88 -25.14
C GLU A 270 -41.99 -24.51 -24.60
N ARG A 271 -41.30 -23.63 -25.34
CA ARG A 271 -40.00 -23.11 -24.94
C ARG A 271 -40.14 -22.28 -23.67
N MET A 272 -39.30 -22.56 -22.67
CA MET A 272 -39.28 -21.79 -21.43
C MET A 272 -38.75 -20.37 -21.69
N ASP A 273 -39.48 -19.38 -21.22
CA ASP A 273 -38.99 -18.01 -21.15
C ASP A 273 -38.03 -17.82 -19.97
N LYS A 274 -37.39 -16.64 -19.91
CA LYS A 274 -36.42 -16.33 -18.85
C LYS A 274 -37.06 -16.37 -17.45
N LYS A 275 -38.31 -15.93 -17.30
CA LYS A 275 -38.99 -15.84 -16.01
C LYS A 275 -39.29 -17.22 -15.44
N ILE A 276 -39.72 -18.15 -16.29
CA ILE A 276 -39.94 -19.55 -15.93
C ILE A 276 -38.62 -20.22 -15.55
N MET A 277 -37.57 -20.01 -16.34
CA MET A 277 -36.23 -20.56 -16.03
C MET A 277 -35.74 -20.09 -14.66
N GLU A 278 -35.83 -18.78 -14.37
CA GLU A 278 -35.43 -18.23 -13.06
C GLU A 278 -36.27 -18.82 -11.91
N LYS A 279 -37.57 -18.99 -12.11
CA LYS A 279 -38.47 -19.60 -11.11
C LYS A 279 -38.08 -21.04 -10.79
N LEU A 280 -37.82 -21.85 -11.82
CA LEU A 280 -37.38 -23.25 -11.64
C LEU A 280 -36.03 -23.34 -10.91
N LEU A 281 -35.11 -22.41 -11.16
CA LEU A 281 -33.84 -22.35 -10.43
C LEU A 281 -34.03 -22.05 -8.94
N VAL A 282 -35.00 -21.20 -8.59
CA VAL A 282 -35.32 -20.86 -7.21
C VAL A 282 -35.99 -22.02 -6.50
N GLU A 283 -36.98 -22.64 -7.14
CA GLU A 283 -37.90 -23.60 -6.49
C GLU A 283 -37.41 -25.06 -6.54
N GLU A 284 -36.79 -25.49 -7.64
CA GLU A 284 -36.60 -26.92 -7.93
C GLU A 284 -35.14 -27.35 -8.05
N PHE A 285 -34.23 -26.45 -8.45
CA PHE A 285 -32.85 -26.84 -8.80
C PHE A 285 -32.08 -27.49 -7.65
N SER A 286 -32.21 -26.97 -6.42
CA SER A 286 -31.52 -27.54 -5.26
C SER A 286 -32.03 -28.95 -4.92
N CYS A 287 -33.35 -29.15 -4.97
CA CYS A 287 -33.96 -30.47 -4.76
C CYS A 287 -33.55 -31.46 -5.86
N TRP A 288 -33.56 -31.01 -7.12
CA TRP A 288 -33.10 -31.80 -8.25
C TRP A 288 -31.63 -32.22 -8.10
N LEU A 289 -30.74 -31.32 -7.69
CA LEU A 289 -29.33 -31.65 -7.44
C LEU A 289 -29.19 -32.73 -6.36
N HIS A 290 -29.92 -32.59 -5.25
CA HIS A 290 -29.94 -33.58 -4.17
C HIS A 290 -30.36 -34.97 -4.68
N GLN A 291 -31.36 -35.05 -5.57
CA GLN A 291 -31.80 -36.32 -6.18
C GLN A 291 -30.72 -36.95 -7.07
N LYS A 292 -29.85 -36.16 -7.71
CA LYS A 292 -28.75 -36.66 -8.54
C LYS A 292 -27.51 -37.07 -7.71
N ALA A 293 -27.45 -36.71 -6.43
CA ALA A 293 -26.30 -36.99 -5.55
C ALA A 293 -25.83 -38.47 -5.55
N PRO A 294 -26.72 -39.48 -5.45
CA PRO A 294 -26.30 -40.89 -5.46
C PRO A 294 -25.63 -41.31 -6.76
N LEU A 295 -26.12 -40.80 -7.90
CA LEU A 295 -25.56 -41.07 -9.22
C LEU A 295 -24.19 -40.41 -9.38
N LEU A 296 -24.04 -39.17 -8.92
CA LEU A 296 -22.76 -38.47 -8.95
C LEU A 296 -21.69 -39.16 -8.08
N LYS A 297 -22.09 -39.68 -6.90
CA LYS A 297 -21.23 -40.49 -6.04
C LYS A 297 -20.80 -41.80 -6.73
N LYS A 298 -21.75 -42.51 -7.36
CA LYS A 298 -21.47 -43.75 -8.09
C LYS A 298 -20.48 -43.52 -9.25
N ASN A 299 -20.61 -42.39 -9.93
CA ASN A 299 -19.73 -42.02 -11.04
C ASN A 299 -18.38 -41.44 -10.60
N LYS A 300 -18.06 -41.44 -9.29
CA LYS A 300 -16.82 -40.88 -8.72
C LYS A 300 -16.57 -39.44 -9.18
N SER A 301 -17.60 -38.61 -9.11
CA SER A 301 -17.48 -37.19 -9.42
C SER A 301 -16.56 -36.48 -8.42
N ASP A 302 -16.08 -35.29 -8.81
CA ASP A 302 -15.24 -34.41 -8.01
C ASP A 302 -15.81 -34.19 -6.58
N GLU A 303 -14.95 -34.27 -5.55
CA GLU A 303 -15.34 -34.09 -4.15
C GLU A 303 -15.96 -32.72 -3.87
N GLU A 304 -15.49 -31.67 -4.55
CA GLU A 304 -16.04 -30.31 -4.44
C GLU A 304 -17.49 -30.28 -4.94
N VAL A 305 -17.76 -30.91 -6.08
CA VAL A 305 -19.12 -31.04 -6.63
C VAL A 305 -20.02 -31.84 -5.69
N LEU A 306 -19.52 -32.94 -5.13
CA LEU A 306 -20.28 -33.73 -4.15
C LEU A 306 -20.58 -32.92 -2.89
N SER A 307 -19.64 -32.10 -2.41
CA SER A 307 -19.84 -31.24 -1.25
C SER A 307 -20.94 -30.19 -1.49
N LEU A 308 -20.94 -29.59 -2.68
CA LEU A 308 -21.94 -28.60 -3.09
C LEU A 308 -23.34 -29.23 -3.24
N VAL A 309 -23.42 -30.46 -3.75
CA VAL A 309 -24.70 -31.16 -3.90
C VAL A 309 -25.30 -31.54 -2.55
N VAL A 310 -24.47 -31.90 -1.56
CA VAL A 310 -24.91 -32.16 -0.18
C VAL A 310 -25.37 -30.86 0.51
N GLY A 311 -24.74 -29.73 0.18
CA GLY A 311 -25.04 -28.44 0.76
C GLY A 311 -24.18 -28.11 2.00
N PRO A 312 -24.30 -26.86 2.50
CA PRO A 312 -23.52 -26.37 3.62
C PRO A 312 -24.11 -26.83 4.97
N SER A 313 -23.28 -26.73 6.01
CA SER A 313 -23.72 -26.76 7.40
C SER A 313 -24.77 -25.68 7.69
N THR A 314 -25.72 -25.96 8.58
CA THR A 314 -26.68 -24.96 9.08
C THR A 314 -26.02 -23.93 9.98
N HIS A 315 -24.90 -24.29 10.61
CA HIS A 315 -24.08 -23.42 11.44
C HIS A 315 -23.03 -22.72 10.58
N VAL A 316 -22.99 -21.40 10.66
CA VAL A 316 -22.12 -20.52 9.86
C VAL A 316 -21.27 -19.65 10.77
N LYS A 317 -20.08 -19.29 10.30
CA LYS A 317 -19.19 -18.38 11.04
C LYS A 317 -19.45 -16.94 10.59
N MET A 318 -19.80 -16.06 11.51
CA MET A 318 -20.03 -14.64 11.26
C MET A 318 -18.88 -13.79 11.80
N CYS A 319 -18.56 -12.71 11.10
CA CYS A 319 -17.60 -11.71 11.57
C CYS A 319 -18.03 -10.29 11.23
N LYS A 320 -17.43 -9.32 11.93
CA LYS A 320 -17.77 -7.88 11.81
C LYS A 320 -17.01 -7.16 10.69
N GLY A 321 -15.92 -7.75 10.23
CA GLY A 321 -15.11 -7.21 9.16
C GLY A 321 -14.33 -8.29 8.44
N PHE A 322 -13.94 -7.98 7.20
CA PHE A 322 -13.25 -8.92 6.33
C PHE A 322 -12.31 -8.17 5.40
N ILE A 323 -11.15 -8.74 5.12
CA ILE A 323 -10.19 -8.21 4.15
C ILE A 323 -10.12 -9.20 2.99
N THR A 324 -10.36 -8.68 1.78
CA THR A 324 -10.30 -9.42 0.52
C THR A 324 -10.05 -8.46 -0.63
N ASN A 325 -9.33 -8.90 -1.65
CA ASN A 325 -8.86 -8.13 -2.80
C ASN A 325 -8.21 -6.79 -2.44
N GLY A 326 -7.43 -6.75 -1.35
CA GLY A 326 -6.81 -5.53 -0.83
C GLY A 326 -7.77 -4.49 -0.23
N PHE A 327 -9.06 -4.79 -0.15
CA PHE A 327 -10.07 -3.96 0.49
C PHE A 327 -10.37 -4.44 1.90
N ARG A 328 -10.70 -3.49 2.78
CA ARG A 328 -11.17 -3.77 4.14
C ARG A 328 -12.64 -3.45 4.24
N PHE A 329 -13.47 -4.47 4.37
CA PHE A 329 -14.90 -4.34 4.57
C PHE A 329 -15.27 -4.40 6.06
N LEU A 330 -16.23 -3.59 6.46
CA LEU A 330 -16.86 -3.63 7.78
C LEU A 330 -18.38 -3.65 7.60
N THR A 331 -19.10 -4.35 8.47
CA THR A 331 -20.56 -4.29 8.44
C THR A 331 -21.05 -2.87 8.77
N LYS A 332 -22.18 -2.45 8.19
CA LYS A 332 -22.77 -1.12 8.38
C LYS A 332 -22.98 -0.76 9.85
N ARG A 333 -23.27 -1.75 10.70
CA ARG A 333 -23.43 -1.57 12.15
C ARG A 333 -22.12 -1.15 12.83
N CYS A 334 -20.97 -1.53 12.30
CA CYS A 334 -19.68 -1.18 12.88
C CYS A 334 -19.23 0.25 12.56
N GLU A 335 -19.76 0.85 11.48
CA GLU A 335 -19.41 2.21 11.03
C GLU A 335 -20.37 3.30 11.51
N GLU A 336 -21.50 2.94 12.11
CA GLU A 336 -22.54 3.88 12.57
C GLU A 336 -21.99 5.04 13.43
N PHE A 337 -20.97 4.78 14.24
CA PHE A 337 -20.33 5.76 15.12
C PHE A 337 -18.92 6.17 14.66
N ARG A 338 -18.56 5.90 13.40
CA ARG A 338 -17.22 6.19 12.85
C ARG A 338 -17.30 7.26 11.77
N LYS A 339 -16.24 8.07 11.68
CA LYS A 339 -16.05 9.01 10.56
C LYS A 339 -15.69 8.29 9.24
N THR A 340 -15.22 7.05 9.31
CA THR A 340 -14.77 6.27 8.15
C THR A 340 -15.84 5.27 7.71
N GLN A 341 -16.12 5.19 6.41
CA GLN A 341 -17.02 4.21 5.81
C GLN A 341 -16.24 3.05 5.21
N ASN A 342 -16.68 1.81 5.46
CA ASN A 342 -16.12 0.58 4.91
C ASN A 342 -17.19 -0.46 4.57
N SER A 343 -18.48 -0.12 4.68
CA SER A 343 -19.59 -1.02 4.35
C SER A 343 -20.07 -0.93 2.91
N GLY A 344 -19.67 0.09 2.15
CA GLY A 344 -20.13 0.26 0.77
C GLY A 344 -19.58 -0.84 -0.15
N VAL A 345 -20.50 -1.51 -0.85
CA VAL A 345 -20.22 -2.62 -1.76
C VAL A 345 -20.69 -2.26 -3.16
N PHE A 346 -19.85 -2.56 -4.14
CA PHE A 346 -20.14 -2.46 -5.56
C PHE A 346 -19.86 -3.79 -6.26
N VAL A 347 -20.77 -4.20 -7.14
CA VAL A 347 -20.59 -5.35 -8.02
C VAL A 347 -20.94 -4.95 -9.45
N GLN A 348 -20.03 -5.24 -10.37
CA GLN A 348 -20.26 -5.11 -11.80
C GLN A 348 -20.69 -6.46 -12.36
N ALA A 349 -21.89 -6.54 -12.92
CA ALA A 349 -22.43 -7.75 -13.53
C ALA A 349 -22.86 -7.49 -14.97
N VAL A 350 -23.08 -8.56 -15.74
CA VAL A 350 -23.53 -8.48 -17.15
C VAL A 350 -24.84 -7.71 -17.30
N GLY A 351 -25.69 -7.70 -16.26
CA GLY A 351 -26.96 -6.97 -16.22
C GLY A 351 -26.89 -5.53 -15.70
N GLY A 352 -25.70 -5.02 -15.37
CA GLY A 352 -25.49 -3.67 -14.88
C GLY A 352 -24.71 -3.59 -13.57
N ASN A 353 -24.66 -2.38 -13.03
CA ASN A 353 -23.95 -2.03 -11.81
C ASN A 353 -24.87 -2.12 -10.59
N TYR A 354 -24.43 -2.82 -9.56
CA TYR A 354 -25.16 -3.01 -8.31
C TYR A 354 -24.42 -2.32 -7.17
N TYR A 355 -25.18 -1.58 -6.36
CA TYR A 355 -24.67 -0.81 -5.23
C TYR A 355 -25.40 -1.25 -3.97
N GLY A 356 -24.66 -1.48 -2.89
CA GLY A 356 -25.22 -1.98 -1.64
C GLY A 356 -24.44 -1.53 -0.41
N LYS A 357 -25.03 -1.80 0.76
CA LYS A 357 -24.37 -1.68 2.07
C LYS A 357 -24.23 -3.05 2.70
N LEU A 358 -23.02 -3.39 3.11
CA LEU A 358 -22.69 -4.65 3.77
C LEU A 358 -23.36 -4.73 5.13
N THR A 359 -24.20 -5.73 5.32
CA THR A 359 -24.92 -5.97 6.59
C THR A 359 -24.26 -7.07 7.41
N GLU A 360 -23.92 -8.18 6.77
CA GLU A 360 -23.38 -9.38 7.41
C GLU A 360 -22.30 -10.00 6.53
N ILE A 361 -21.32 -10.62 7.18
CA ILE A 361 -20.30 -11.45 6.53
C ILE A 361 -20.45 -12.84 7.12
N ILE A 362 -20.71 -13.82 6.26
CA ILE A 362 -20.92 -15.21 6.65
C ILE A 362 -19.93 -16.12 5.95
N GLU A 363 -19.39 -17.10 6.66
CA GLU A 363 -18.62 -18.21 6.10
C GLU A 363 -19.45 -19.47 6.18
N LEU A 364 -19.80 -20.00 5.01
CA LEU A 364 -20.42 -21.30 4.84
C LEU A 364 -19.33 -22.37 4.87
N GLU A 365 -19.61 -23.46 5.58
CA GLU A 365 -18.75 -24.64 5.63
C GLU A 365 -19.49 -25.82 4.98
N TYR A 366 -18.83 -26.47 4.03
CA TYR A 366 -19.31 -27.64 3.31
C TYR A 366 -18.57 -28.89 3.76
N SER A 367 -19.02 -30.05 3.28
CA SER A 367 -18.30 -31.32 3.46
C SER A 367 -16.85 -31.22 2.95
N CYS A 368 -15.95 -32.04 3.48
CA CYS A 368 -14.51 -32.00 3.15
C CYS A 368 -13.82 -30.66 3.47
N ASN A 369 -14.40 -29.84 4.37
CA ASN A 369 -13.84 -28.58 4.86
C ASN A 369 -13.68 -27.50 3.76
N TYR A 370 -14.43 -27.63 2.66
CA TYR A 370 -14.60 -26.56 1.67
C TYR A 370 -15.39 -25.39 2.27
N LYS A 371 -14.99 -24.16 1.98
CA LYS A 371 -15.59 -22.95 2.55
C LYS A 371 -15.93 -21.93 1.48
N VAL A 372 -16.97 -21.14 1.75
CA VAL A 372 -17.29 -19.94 0.95
C VAL A 372 -17.63 -18.79 1.87
N VAL A 373 -16.96 -17.65 1.68
CA VAL A 373 -17.34 -16.40 2.35
C VAL A 373 -18.29 -15.62 1.47
N LEU A 374 -19.44 -15.27 2.04
CA LEU A 374 -20.48 -14.46 1.41
C LEU A 374 -20.69 -13.15 2.16
N PHE A 375 -20.98 -12.10 1.41
CA PHE A 375 -21.40 -10.81 1.93
C PHE A 375 -22.90 -10.65 1.71
N ARG A 376 -23.64 -10.42 2.79
CA ARG A 376 -25.06 -10.04 2.74
C ARG A 376 -25.15 -8.53 2.62
N CYS A 377 -25.80 -8.01 1.60
CA CYS A 377 -25.91 -6.58 1.37
C CYS A 377 -27.37 -6.12 1.27
N ASP A 378 -27.63 -4.93 1.78
CA ASP A 378 -28.85 -4.19 1.44
C ASP A 378 -28.63 -3.54 0.07
N TRP A 379 -29.24 -4.11 -0.96
CA TRP A 379 -29.07 -3.66 -2.33
C TRP A 379 -29.99 -2.49 -2.67
N VAL A 380 -29.47 -1.55 -3.45
CA VAL A 380 -30.25 -0.47 -4.05
C VAL A 380 -31.22 -1.04 -5.09
N ASP A 381 -32.45 -0.55 -5.11
CA ASP A 381 -33.44 -0.92 -6.12
C ASP A 381 -33.10 -0.26 -7.47
N ILE A 382 -32.37 -0.97 -8.33
CA ILE A 382 -31.93 -0.50 -9.65
C ILE A 382 -33.06 -0.36 -10.68
N ARG A 383 -34.33 -0.62 -10.32
CA ARG A 383 -35.45 -0.36 -11.22
C ARG A 383 -35.49 1.14 -11.56
N PRO A 384 -35.80 1.49 -12.83
CA PRO A 384 -35.79 2.88 -13.27
C PRO A 384 -36.56 3.79 -12.31
N SER A 385 -35.98 4.94 -11.97
CA SER A 385 -36.55 5.99 -11.10
C SER A 385 -36.77 5.65 -9.62
N ARG A 386 -36.27 4.51 -9.10
CA ARG A 386 -36.40 4.19 -7.67
C ARG A 386 -35.12 4.47 -6.88
N GLY A 387 -34.10 3.64 -7.09
CA GLY A 387 -32.89 3.66 -6.27
C GLY A 387 -31.64 4.15 -6.97
N LEU A 388 -31.64 4.26 -8.31
CA LEU A 388 -30.47 4.65 -9.09
C LEU A 388 -30.83 5.73 -10.12
N LYS A 389 -30.03 6.79 -10.17
CA LYS A 389 -30.05 7.81 -11.23
C LYS A 389 -28.65 8.34 -11.50
N LYS A 390 -28.52 9.16 -12.53
CA LYS A 390 -27.30 9.92 -12.81
C LYS A 390 -27.58 11.40 -12.66
N ASP A 391 -26.59 12.17 -12.21
CA ASP A 391 -26.67 13.62 -12.24
C ASP A 391 -26.42 14.19 -13.65
N LYS A 392 -26.41 15.52 -13.75
CA LYS A 392 -26.12 16.25 -14.98
C LYS A 392 -24.70 16.05 -15.53
N TYR A 393 -23.78 15.53 -14.73
CA TYR A 393 -22.39 15.27 -15.11
C TYR A 393 -22.14 13.77 -15.35
N GLY A 394 -23.14 12.92 -15.17
CA GLY A 394 -23.06 11.48 -15.41
C GLY A 394 -22.68 10.64 -14.19
N PHE A 395 -22.45 11.25 -13.02
CA PHE A 395 -22.11 10.53 -11.79
C PHE A 395 -23.32 9.78 -11.24
N PRO A 396 -23.14 8.53 -10.76
CA PRO A 396 -24.22 7.73 -10.20
C PRO A 396 -24.63 8.23 -8.81
N LEU A 397 -25.94 8.43 -8.62
CA LEU A 397 -26.57 8.66 -7.32
C LEU A 397 -27.45 7.48 -6.94
N VAL A 398 -27.32 7.06 -5.70
CA VAL A 398 -28.07 5.94 -5.12
C VAL A 398 -28.96 6.37 -3.96
N ASN A 399 -30.09 5.70 -3.79
CA ASN A 399 -31.01 5.93 -2.68
C ASN A 399 -31.27 4.63 -1.91
N PHE A 400 -30.99 4.64 -0.60
CA PHE A 400 -31.15 3.50 0.30
C PHE A 400 -32.45 3.52 1.11
N SER A 401 -33.33 4.50 0.91
CA SER A 401 -34.57 4.66 1.70
C SER A 401 -35.57 3.53 1.48
N LYS A 402 -35.50 2.86 0.33
CA LYS A 402 -36.30 1.69 -0.02
C LYS A 402 -35.39 0.63 -0.64
N PRO A 403 -34.61 -0.09 0.17
CA PRO A 403 -33.73 -1.14 -0.34
C PRO A 403 -34.56 -2.24 -1.00
N LEU A 404 -33.90 -3.02 -1.86
CA LEU A 404 -34.53 -4.14 -2.55
C LEU A 404 -35.04 -5.15 -1.51
N ALA A 405 -36.28 -5.62 -1.67
CA ALA A 405 -36.87 -6.56 -0.74
C ALA A 405 -36.26 -7.96 -0.95
N HIS A 406 -35.66 -8.51 0.09
CA HIS A 406 -35.07 -9.86 0.07
C HIS A 406 -36.12 -10.94 0.39
N THR A 407 -37.18 -11.03 -0.44
CA THR A 407 -38.28 -12.00 -0.25
C THR A 407 -37.84 -13.44 -0.49
N GLY A 408 -36.84 -13.64 -1.36
CA GLY A 408 -36.30 -14.94 -1.72
C GLY A 408 -37.12 -15.70 -2.77
N GLU A 409 -38.15 -15.06 -3.34
CA GLU A 409 -39.05 -15.62 -4.35
C GLU A 409 -38.46 -15.55 -5.78
N ALA A 410 -37.60 -14.56 -6.05
CA ALA A 410 -36.87 -14.43 -7.30
C ALA A 410 -35.36 -14.34 -7.05
N LEU A 411 -34.55 -14.70 -8.05
CA LEU A 411 -33.09 -14.63 -7.96
C LEU A 411 -32.57 -13.22 -7.64
N LYS A 412 -33.25 -12.19 -8.15
CA LYS A 412 -32.91 -10.79 -7.86
C LYS A 412 -33.12 -10.40 -6.40
N ASP A 413 -33.89 -11.19 -5.64
CA ASP A 413 -34.17 -10.92 -4.22
C ASP A 413 -33.06 -11.47 -3.31
N ASP A 414 -32.08 -12.21 -3.86
CA ASP A 414 -31.00 -12.79 -3.08
C ASP A 414 -30.02 -11.70 -2.60
N PRO A 415 -29.77 -11.58 -1.27
CA PRO A 415 -28.95 -10.50 -0.72
C PRO A 415 -27.44 -10.78 -0.81
N PHE A 416 -27.05 -11.99 -1.20
CA PHE A 416 -25.69 -12.47 -1.06
C PHE A 416 -24.85 -12.24 -2.31
N ILE A 417 -23.57 -11.94 -2.10
CA ILE A 417 -22.52 -12.02 -3.11
C ILE A 417 -21.34 -12.80 -2.54
N ILE A 418 -20.48 -13.34 -3.41
CA ILE A 418 -19.21 -13.93 -2.97
C ILE A 418 -18.26 -12.79 -2.63
N SER A 419 -17.50 -12.92 -1.54
CA SER A 419 -16.54 -11.89 -1.10
C SER A 419 -15.60 -11.42 -2.21
N SER A 420 -15.14 -12.34 -3.08
CA SER A 420 -14.27 -12.05 -4.23
C SER A 420 -14.90 -11.19 -5.31
N GLN A 421 -16.23 -11.10 -5.36
CA GLN A 421 -16.96 -10.25 -6.32
C GLN A 421 -17.08 -8.81 -5.84
N ALA A 422 -16.86 -8.55 -4.54
CA ALA A 422 -17.07 -7.25 -3.94
C ALA A 422 -15.92 -6.29 -4.26
N ARG A 423 -16.27 -5.09 -4.73
CA ARG A 423 -15.39 -3.91 -4.71
C ARG A 423 -15.92 -2.92 -3.68
N GLN A 424 -15.04 -2.09 -3.14
CA GLN A 424 -15.41 -1.12 -2.11
C GLN A 424 -15.76 0.24 -2.72
N VAL A 425 -16.83 0.84 -2.20
CA VAL A 425 -17.27 2.21 -2.51
C VAL A 425 -17.57 2.95 -1.22
N PHE A 426 -17.60 4.28 -1.27
CA PHE A 426 -18.17 5.09 -0.21
C PHE A 426 -19.29 5.96 -0.76
N TYR A 427 -20.23 6.32 0.12
CA TYR A 427 -21.41 7.08 -0.23
C TYR A 427 -21.34 8.46 0.43
N ILE A 428 -21.45 9.52 -0.37
CA ILE A 428 -21.57 10.90 0.12
C ILE A 428 -22.99 11.38 -0.13
N GLU A 429 -23.70 11.78 0.92
CA GLU A 429 -25.05 12.33 0.76
C GLU A 429 -25.04 13.63 -0.05
N ASP A 430 -25.98 13.76 -0.99
CA ASP A 430 -26.14 14.94 -1.81
C ASP A 430 -26.79 16.07 -0.97
N VAL A 431 -26.16 17.25 -0.97
CA VAL A 431 -26.62 18.41 -0.20
C VAL A 431 -27.95 18.97 -0.73
N LYS A 432 -28.25 18.78 -2.01
CA LYS A 432 -29.46 19.27 -2.68
C LYS A 432 -30.58 18.24 -2.66
N ASP A 433 -30.25 16.95 -2.80
CA ASP A 433 -31.23 15.87 -2.88
C ASP A 433 -31.11 14.90 -1.70
N VAL A 434 -31.71 15.31 -0.58
CA VAL A 434 -31.66 14.58 0.70
C VAL A 434 -32.11 13.12 0.52
N GLY A 435 -31.33 12.20 1.07
CA GLY A 435 -31.56 10.76 0.93
C GLY A 435 -30.98 10.13 -0.34
N TRP A 436 -30.41 10.92 -1.25
CA TRP A 436 -29.56 10.42 -2.33
C TRP A 436 -28.08 10.55 -1.97
N SER A 437 -27.26 9.63 -2.44
CA SER A 437 -25.82 9.67 -2.21
C SER A 437 -25.05 9.43 -3.49
N HIS A 438 -24.01 10.23 -3.71
CA HIS A 438 -22.99 10.01 -4.73
C HIS A 438 -22.18 8.77 -4.39
N VAL A 439 -21.89 7.96 -5.41
CA VAL A 439 -21.04 6.79 -5.25
C VAL A 439 -19.61 7.14 -5.66
N ILE A 440 -18.67 6.97 -4.75
CA ILE A 440 -17.25 7.15 -5.05
C ILE A 440 -16.55 5.79 -4.98
N MET A 441 -15.89 5.43 -6.07
CA MET A 441 -15.12 4.20 -6.18
C MET A 441 -13.84 4.31 -5.36
N THR A 442 -13.53 3.27 -4.57
CA THR A 442 -12.25 3.21 -3.86
C THR A 442 -11.24 2.40 -4.66
N LYS A 443 -9.99 2.84 -4.63
CA LYS A 443 -8.83 2.03 -5.03
C LYS A 443 -8.25 1.34 -3.78
N PRO A 444 -7.78 0.09 -3.87
CA PRO A 444 -7.04 -0.53 -2.78
C PRO A 444 -5.87 0.39 -2.37
N ARG A 445 -5.67 0.55 -1.07
CA ARG A 445 -4.72 1.54 -0.53
C ARG A 445 -3.26 1.28 -0.91
N ASP A 446 -2.97 0.05 -1.33
CA ASP A 446 -1.63 -0.47 -1.57
C ASP A 446 -1.38 -0.80 -3.07
N THR A 447 -2.31 -0.46 -3.98
CA THR A 447 -2.09 -0.56 -5.45
C THR A 447 -1.57 0.76 -6.01
N TYR A 448 -0.36 0.75 -6.54
CA TYR A 448 0.21 1.87 -7.29
C TYR A 448 -0.02 1.68 -8.79
N ASP A 449 -0.79 2.59 -9.42
CA ASP A 449 -0.93 2.60 -10.88
C ASP A 449 0.33 3.24 -11.48
N MET A 450 1.25 2.38 -11.95
CA MET A 450 2.50 2.80 -12.57
C MET A 450 2.35 3.02 -14.09
N GLY A 451 1.15 3.36 -14.57
CA GLY A 451 0.94 3.94 -15.91
C GLY A 451 1.44 3.11 -17.09
N SER A 452 1.48 1.78 -16.98
CA SER A 452 1.85 0.92 -18.10
C SER A 452 0.64 0.63 -18.97
N ASN A 453 0.21 1.64 -19.75
CA ASN A 453 -0.45 1.57 -21.06
C ASN A 453 -1.11 2.93 -21.34
N ILE A 454 -0.42 3.77 -22.11
CA ILE A 454 -1.07 4.89 -22.81
C ILE A 454 -1.94 4.27 -23.90
N SER A 455 -3.18 3.92 -23.55
CA SER A 455 -4.30 4.01 -24.49
C SER A 455 -4.96 5.35 -24.21
N THR A 456 -4.76 6.30 -25.12
CA THR A 456 -5.43 7.60 -25.09
C THR A 456 -6.95 7.40 -25.01
N ASN A 457 -7.57 8.12 -24.09
CA ASN A 457 -8.99 8.13 -23.69
C ASN A 457 -9.25 7.31 -22.42
N ASP A 458 -8.90 7.87 -21.27
CA ASP A 458 -9.82 7.96 -20.14
C ASP A 458 -9.32 9.06 -19.18
N GLU A 459 -10.28 9.81 -18.65
CA GLU A 459 -10.14 11.07 -17.96
C GLU A 459 -9.36 10.95 -16.63
N ASP A 460 -8.54 11.97 -16.37
CA ASP A 460 -7.74 12.15 -15.17
C ASP A 460 -8.57 12.07 -13.87
N GLU A 461 -8.26 11.12 -12.97
CA GLU A 461 -8.61 11.25 -11.55
C GLU A 461 -7.52 10.74 -10.58
N VAL A 462 -6.77 11.73 -10.10
CA VAL A 462 -6.33 11.97 -8.71
C VAL A 462 -5.55 10.86 -8.01
N TYR A 463 -4.23 10.91 -8.18
CA TYR A 463 -3.31 10.69 -7.05
C TYR A 463 -3.23 11.98 -6.24
N THR A 464 -3.54 11.91 -4.94
CA THR A 464 -2.90 12.80 -3.95
C THR A 464 -1.43 12.42 -3.81
N GLN A 465 -0.64 12.71 -4.84
CA GLN A 465 0.75 13.06 -4.69
C GLN A 465 0.80 14.57 -4.91
N CYS A 466 1.15 15.28 -3.84
CA CYS A 466 1.33 16.72 -3.87
C CYS A 466 2.56 17.07 -4.71
N ILE A 467 2.39 17.09 -6.03
CA ILE A 467 3.26 17.81 -6.96
C ILE A 467 2.31 18.50 -7.95
N PRO A 468 2.10 19.82 -7.85
CA PRO A 468 1.43 20.53 -8.93
C PRO A 468 2.34 20.46 -10.16
N SER A 469 1.88 19.75 -11.19
CA SER A 469 2.29 20.05 -12.56
C SER A 469 1.80 21.45 -12.87
N ASP A 470 2.67 22.25 -13.48
CA ASP A 470 2.46 23.64 -13.90
C ASP A 470 2.63 24.69 -12.77
N LEU A 471 3.88 25.10 -12.56
CA LEU A 471 4.16 26.45 -12.06
C LEU A 471 3.90 27.42 -13.22
N PRO A 472 2.88 28.31 -13.15
CA PRO A 472 2.84 29.47 -14.01
C PRO A 472 4.01 30.38 -13.62
N VAL A 473 4.70 30.92 -14.61
CA VAL A 473 5.52 32.13 -14.42
C VAL A 473 4.55 33.22 -13.95
N PHE A 474 4.56 33.53 -12.66
CA PHE A 474 3.76 34.62 -12.10
C PHE A 474 4.51 35.93 -12.35
N ASP A 475 4.11 36.61 -13.43
CA ASP A 475 4.18 38.06 -13.48
C ASP A 475 3.06 38.64 -12.59
N ASP A 476 3.49 39.49 -11.67
CA ASP A 476 2.81 40.55 -10.91
C ASP A 476 1.39 40.37 -10.30
N VAL A 477 1.40 40.54 -8.96
CA VAL A 477 0.39 41.08 -8.04
C VAL A 477 -1.05 40.57 -8.13
N SER A 478 -1.38 39.61 -7.27
CA SER A 478 -2.65 39.57 -6.52
C SER A 478 -2.55 38.55 -5.37
N VAL A 479 -2.89 39.01 -4.16
CA VAL A 479 -2.62 38.43 -2.82
C VAL A 479 -2.74 36.88 -2.70
N PRO A 480 -1.76 36.15 -2.10
CA PRO A 480 -1.78 34.68 -2.01
C PRO A 480 -2.61 34.12 -0.82
N PRO A 481 -2.93 32.81 -0.82
CA PRO A 481 -3.44 32.10 0.35
C PRO A 481 -2.44 32.21 1.51
N ARG A 482 -2.93 32.25 2.76
CA ARG A 482 -2.15 32.51 3.97
C ARG A 482 -0.92 31.59 4.11
N LEU A 483 0.20 31.99 3.53
CA LEU A 483 1.52 31.42 3.78
C LEU A 483 1.92 31.85 5.19
N ARG A 484 1.81 30.93 6.16
CA ARG A 484 2.35 31.19 7.50
C ARG A 484 3.85 30.91 7.50
N ARG A 485 4.59 31.74 8.25
CA ARG A 485 5.93 31.40 8.71
C ARG A 485 5.81 30.15 9.59
N ILE A 486 6.87 29.36 9.71
CA ILE A 486 6.98 28.39 10.81
C ILE A 486 7.10 29.21 12.10
N ASP A 487 5.96 29.66 12.61
CA ASP A 487 5.81 30.04 13.99
C ASP A 487 5.28 28.78 14.67
N MET A 488 6.17 28.08 15.38
CA MET A 488 5.73 27.01 16.27
C MET A 488 4.94 27.68 17.39
N GLU A 489 3.61 27.73 17.22
CA GLU A 489 2.72 28.15 18.29
C GLU A 489 3.04 27.27 19.52
N ILE A 490 3.47 27.96 20.58
CA ILE A 490 3.72 27.40 21.90
C ILE A 490 2.33 27.16 22.49
N ASP A 491 1.83 25.94 22.30
CA ASP A 491 0.76 25.42 23.14
C ASP A 491 1.43 24.85 24.41
N ASP A 492 1.34 25.62 25.49
CA ASP A 492 1.60 25.15 26.85
C ASP A 492 0.40 24.30 27.30
N GLU A 493 0.55 22.97 27.30
CA GLU A 493 -0.23 22.05 28.14
C GLU A 493 0.70 21.23 29.04
#